data_AF-A0A0D6LLF0-F1
#
_entry.id   AF-A0A0D6LLF0-F1
#
_cell.length_a   1.000
_cell.length_b   1.000
_cell.length_c   1.000
_cell.angle_alpha   90.00
_cell.angle_beta   90.00
_cell.angle_gamma   90.00
#
_symmetry.space_group_name_H-M   'P 1'
#
loop_
_entity.id
_entity.type
_entity.pdbx_description
1 polymer ?
#
loop_
_entity_poly.entity_id
_entity_poly.type
_entity_poly.pdbx_seq_one_letter_code
_entity_poly.pdbx_strand_id
1 'polypeptide(L)'
;MLHLYAHTLYSILLSFSFRYYVLNYRPPSRNMLKLIILLIYLPSFIQMVLFSFADDPPEVVEPLLRAKYPHYNVTGRTISGNLNVLEWKAFFTVLHMTLPITPVYICILVLRRGIVRHLTVAIMSTKTKLLHQQLLKALSWQACLPFFYLYAVLSYACGQFGIYHHPYIEHSTFISIGFIPALSPISSLYFVRPYREYIRHILLSKEKKSNYKDTSTMRESHSSRYLTL
;
A
#
# COMPACT_ATOMS: atom_id res chain seq x y z
N MET A 1 3.75 9.04 8.68
CA MET A 1 3.22 8.41 7.44
C MET A 1 4.31 7.75 6.59
N LEU A 2 5.47 8.38 6.38
CA LEU A 2 6.53 7.81 5.52
C LEU A 2 6.97 6.37 5.88
N HIS A 3 7.02 6.02 7.16
CA HIS A 3 7.42 4.67 7.59
C HIS A 3 6.51 3.57 7.03
N LEU A 4 5.21 3.83 6.89
CA LEU A 4 4.23 2.86 6.38
C LEU A 4 4.51 2.52 4.93
N TYR A 5 4.97 3.51 4.16
CA TYR A 5 5.26 3.34 2.75
C TYR A 5 6.53 2.51 2.54
N ALA A 6 7.60 2.80 3.28
CA ALA A 6 8.79 1.94 3.31
C ALA A 6 8.44 0.51 3.72
N HIS A 7 7.69 0.36 4.81
CA HIS A 7 7.30 -0.95 5.32
C HIS A 7 6.43 -1.74 4.34
N THR A 8 5.54 -1.05 3.60
CA THR A 8 4.71 -1.68 2.57
C THR A 8 5.56 -2.21 1.42
N LEU A 9 6.59 -1.46 0.99
CA LEU A 9 7.51 -1.91 -0.06
C LEU A 9 8.24 -3.21 0.36
N TYR A 10 8.81 -3.25 1.56
CA TYR A 10 9.47 -4.45 2.08
C TYR A 10 8.51 -5.61 2.31
N SER A 11 7.28 -5.33 2.75
CA SER A 11 6.24 -6.34 2.92
C SER A 11 5.83 -7.00 1.61
N ILE A 12 5.77 -6.23 0.52
CA ILE A 12 5.53 -6.77 -0.84
C ILE A 12 6.68 -7.68 -1.24
N LEU A 13 7.94 -7.24 -1.08
CA LEU A 13 9.12 -8.07 -1.39
C LEU A 13 9.13 -9.38 -0.60
N LEU A 14 8.84 -9.32 0.71
CA LEU A 14 8.75 -10.50 1.58
C LEU A 14 7.66 -11.45 1.10
N SER A 15 6.49 -10.93 0.70
CA SER A 15 5.39 -11.73 0.16
C SER A 15 5.78 -12.49 -1.11
N PHE A 16 6.50 -11.85 -2.04
CA PHE A 16 7.04 -12.52 -3.23
C PHE A 16 8.12 -13.55 -2.89
N SER A 17 9.04 -13.20 -1.99
CA SER A 17 10.15 -14.07 -1.58
C SER A 17 9.64 -15.33 -0.88
N PHE A 18 8.69 -15.18 0.05
CA PHE A 18 8.06 -16.30 0.76
C PHE A 18 7.36 -17.27 -0.21
N ARG A 19 6.64 -16.75 -1.19
CA ARG A 19 5.92 -17.59 -2.17
C ARG A 19 6.89 -18.32 -3.10
N TYR A 20 7.93 -17.64 -3.57
CA TYR A 20 8.98 -18.30 -4.34
C TYR A 20 9.68 -19.39 -3.51
N TYR A 21 9.89 -19.14 -2.21
CA TYR A 21 10.49 -20.11 -1.31
C TYR A 21 9.60 -21.36 -1.11
N VAL A 22 8.31 -21.18 -0.80
CA VAL A 22 7.36 -22.29 -0.60
C VAL A 22 7.15 -23.13 -1.87
N LEU A 23 7.39 -22.57 -3.05
CA LEU A 23 7.34 -23.31 -4.31
C LEU A 23 8.51 -24.27 -4.50
N ASN A 24 9.68 -23.97 -3.94
CA ASN A 24 10.89 -24.77 -4.11
C ASN A 24 11.23 -25.60 -2.85
N TYR A 25 10.77 -25.17 -1.67
CA TYR A 25 11.15 -25.73 -0.38
C TYR A 25 9.96 -25.90 0.56
N ARG A 26 10.16 -26.68 1.64
CA ARG A 26 9.17 -26.82 2.71
C ARG A 26 8.96 -25.48 3.43
N PRO A 27 7.72 -25.15 3.84
CA PRO A 27 7.41 -23.87 4.47
C PRO A 27 8.24 -23.67 5.75
N PRO A 28 8.78 -22.46 5.98
CA PRO A 28 9.56 -22.16 7.16
C PRO A 28 8.70 -22.24 8.44
N SER A 29 9.34 -22.47 9.58
CA SER A 29 8.66 -22.53 10.87
C SER A 29 8.01 -21.18 11.23
N ARG A 30 6.92 -21.22 12.01
CA ARG A 30 6.18 -20.02 12.42
C ARG A 30 7.05 -19.03 13.20
N ASN A 31 7.98 -19.53 14.02
CA ASN A 31 8.88 -18.69 14.81
C ASN A 31 9.93 -18.00 13.94
N MET A 32 10.48 -18.71 12.94
CA MET A 32 11.38 -18.12 11.95
C MET A 32 10.67 -17.00 11.18
N LEU A 33 9.42 -17.22 10.75
CA LEU A 33 8.67 -16.20 10.03
C LEU A 33 8.40 -14.96 10.89
N LYS A 34 8.04 -15.13 12.17
CA LYS A 34 7.87 -14.01 13.12
C LYS A 34 9.16 -13.21 13.27
N LEU A 35 10.30 -13.90 13.39
CA LEU A 35 11.61 -13.26 13.51
C LEU A 35 11.97 -12.48 12.24
N ILE A 36 11.74 -13.04 11.05
CA ILE A 36 11.97 -12.35 9.78
C ILE A 36 11.11 -11.08 9.67
N ILE A 37 9.81 -11.17 10.01
CA ILE A 37 8.90 -10.02 9.98
C ILE A 37 9.37 -8.93 10.95
N LEU A 38 9.79 -9.32 12.17
CA LEU A 38 10.31 -8.39 13.17
C LEU A 38 11.58 -7.68 12.66
N LEU A 39 12.52 -8.43 12.09
CA LEU A 39 13.76 -7.87 11.55
C LEU A 39 13.52 -6.89 10.40
N ILE A 40 12.56 -7.18 9.52
CA ILE A 40 12.20 -6.30 8.40
C ILE A 40 11.47 -5.03 8.88
N TYR A 41 10.75 -5.11 10.01
CA TYR A 41 10.07 -3.96 10.58
C TYR A 41 11.03 -2.96 11.25
N LEU A 42 12.12 -3.45 11.88
CA LEU A 42 13.05 -2.63 12.66
C LEU A 42 13.57 -1.39 11.92
N PRO A 43 14.08 -1.45 10.67
CA PRO A 43 14.54 -0.26 9.95
C PRO A 43 13.44 0.79 9.74
N SER A 44 12.22 0.34 9.43
CA SER A 44 11.08 1.23 9.23
C SER A 44 10.65 1.89 10.54
N PHE A 45 10.73 1.17 11.66
CA PHE A 45 10.46 1.72 12.98
C PHE A 45 11.51 2.75 13.41
N ILE A 46 12.80 2.47 13.20
CA ILE A 46 13.88 3.42 13.48
C ILE A 46 13.69 4.69 12.65
N GLN A 47 13.37 4.56 11.35
CA GLN A 47 13.04 5.69 10.49
C GLN A 47 11.89 6.52 11.06
N MET A 48 10.83 5.88 11.57
CA MET A 48 9.70 6.57 12.18
C MET A 48 10.14 7.41 13.38
N VAL A 49 10.92 6.82 14.28
CA VAL A 49 11.40 7.52 15.49
C VAL A 49 12.28 8.70 15.10
N LEU A 50 13.25 8.50 14.22
CA LEU A 50 14.17 9.57 13.79
C LEU A 50 13.44 10.73 13.11
N PHE A 51 12.47 10.43 12.25
CA PHE A 51 11.72 11.45 11.53
C PHE A 51 10.78 12.24 12.45
N SER A 52 10.23 11.63 13.50
CA SER A 52 9.41 12.34 14.50
C SER A 52 10.16 13.43 15.27
N PHE A 53 11.50 13.41 15.26
CA PHE A 53 12.35 14.41 15.92
C PHE A 53 13.21 15.22 14.92
N ALA A 54 12.81 15.23 13.65
CA ALA A 54 13.53 15.89 12.57
C ALA A 54 12.93 17.24 12.13
N ASP A 55 11.81 17.66 12.71
CA ASP A 55 11.18 18.95 12.36
C ASP A 55 11.90 20.12 13.05
N ASP A 56 12.14 21.20 12.29
CA ASP A 56 12.67 22.45 12.81
C ASP A 56 11.56 23.33 13.41
N PRO A 57 11.88 24.27 14.32
CA PRO A 57 10.90 25.16 14.92
C PRO A 57 10.16 25.98 13.83
N PRO A 58 8.82 26.03 13.87
CA PRO A 58 8.02 26.71 12.84
C PRO A 58 8.32 28.21 12.74
N GLU A 59 8.75 28.82 13.84
CA GLU A 59 9.20 30.22 13.94
C GLU A 59 10.37 30.54 13.01
N VAL A 60 11.21 29.55 12.70
CA VAL A 60 12.37 29.70 11.79
C VAL A 60 11.98 29.30 10.37
N VAL A 61 11.14 28.28 10.22
CA VAL A 61 10.74 27.74 8.92
C VAL A 61 9.83 28.68 8.15
N GLU A 62 8.84 29.28 8.81
CA GLU A 62 7.87 30.18 8.18
C GLU A 62 8.50 31.40 7.49
N PRO A 63 9.38 32.21 8.13
CA PRO A 63 9.98 33.36 7.48
C PRO A 63 10.87 32.97 6.29
N LEU A 64 11.62 31.86 6.40
CA LEU A 64 12.43 31.35 5.29
C LEU A 64 11.58 30.85 4.13
N LEU A 65 10.45 30.18 4.41
CA LEU A 65 9.52 29.73 3.39
C LEU A 65 8.87 30.90 2.65
N ARG A 66 8.44 31.94 3.38
CA ARG A 66 7.89 33.18 2.78
C ARG A 66 8.91 33.92 1.94
N ALA A 67 10.18 33.96 2.39
CA ALA A 67 11.25 34.59 1.63
C ALA A 67 11.57 33.83 0.33
N LYS A 68 11.54 32.48 0.36
CA LYS A 68 11.89 31.64 -0.78
C LYS A 68 10.73 31.45 -1.77
N TYR A 69 9.49 31.41 -1.28
CA TYR A 69 8.28 31.18 -2.08
C TYR A 69 7.18 32.20 -1.71
N PRO A 70 7.32 33.46 -2.13
CA PRO A 70 6.37 34.52 -1.77
C PRO A 70 4.96 34.30 -2.32
N HIS A 71 4.81 33.42 -3.32
CA HIS A 71 3.51 33.08 -3.92
C HIS A 71 2.71 32.03 -3.14
N TYR A 72 3.26 31.44 -2.07
CA TYR A 72 2.57 30.44 -1.26
C TYR A 72 1.69 31.11 -0.20
N ASN A 73 0.39 30.80 -0.18
CA ASN A 73 -0.51 31.26 0.88
C ASN A 73 -0.32 30.39 2.14
N VAL A 74 0.42 30.92 3.11
CA VAL A 74 0.76 30.25 4.37
C VAL A 74 -0.08 30.71 5.57
N THR A 75 -0.93 31.73 5.41
CA THR A 75 -1.71 32.32 6.50
C THR A 75 -2.69 31.29 7.10
N GLY A 76 -2.58 31.05 8.42
CA GLY A 76 -3.47 30.14 9.15
C GLY A 76 -3.19 28.65 8.93
N ARG A 77 -2.02 28.26 8.38
CA ARG A 77 -1.64 26.87 8.14
C ARG A 77 -0.51 26.44 9.06
N THR A 78 -0.55 25.20 9.55
CA THR A 78 0.59 24.59 10.26
C THR A 78 1.68 24.23 9.27
N ILE A 79 2.85 24.87 9.40
CA ILE A 79 4.03 24.57 8.59
C ILE A 79 4.94 23.66 9.42
N SER A 80 5.29 22.51 8.86
CA SER A 80 6.28 21.59 9.41
C SER A 80 7.24 21.21 8.30
N GLY A 81 8.52 21.12 8.63
CA GLY A 81 9.55 20.84 7.65
C GLY A 81 10.94 20.92 8.27
N ASN A 82 11.90 20.39 7.54
CA ASN A 82 13.31 20.45 7.87
C ASN A 82 14.00 21.38 6.87
N LEU A 83 14.76 22.34 7.37
CA LEU A 83 15.49 23.33 6.59
C LEU A 83 16.71 22.73 5.89
N ASN A 84 17.27 21.66 6.45
CA ASN A 84 18.44 20.97 5.96
C ASN A 84 18.18 19.47 5.78
N VAL A 85 17.80 19.09 4.56
CA VAL A 85 17.56 17.69 4.16
C VAL A 85 18.80 16.79 4.38
N LEU A 86 20.00 17.39 4.50
CA LEU A 86 21.26 16.71 4.79
C LEU A 86 21.51 16.48 6.29
N GLU A 87 20.69 17.03 7.19
CA GLU A 87 20.74 16.67 8.61
C GLU A 87 20.56 15.15 8.75
N TRP A 88 21.36 14.51 9.59
CA TRP A 88 21.43 13.05 9.70
C TRP A 88 20.06 12.35 9.78
N LYS A 89 19.10 12.93 10.51
CA LYS A 89 17.76 12.37 10.70
C LYS A 89 16.91 12.41 9.41
N ALA A 90 16.90 13.55 8.73
CA ALA A 90 16.20 13.74 7.47
C ALA A 90 16.89 12.97 6.34
N PHE A 91 18.22 13.01 6.30
CA PHE A 91 19.04 12.33 5.30
C PHE A 91 18.87 10.82 5.35
N PHE A 92 18.87 10.22 6.54
CA PHE A 92 18.57 8.80 6.71
C PHE A 92 17.21 8.43 6.11
N THR A 93 16.19 9.26 6.36
CA THR A 93 14.84 9.05 5.81
C THR A 93 14.84 9.13 4.29
N VAL A 94 15.53 10.11 3.71
CA VAL A 94 15.64 10.25 2.24
C VAL A 94 16.37 9.05 1.64
N LEU A 95 17.51 8.64 2.17
CA LEU A 95 18.25 7.48 1.68
C LEU A 95 17.42 6.20 1.79
N HIS A 96 16.76 5.97 2.92
CA HIS A 96 15.96 4.77 3.15
C HIS A 96 14.73 4.68 2.24
N MET A 97 14.16 5.82 1.82
CA MET A 97 13.03 5.83 0.89
C MET A 97 13.49 5.75 -0.58
N THR A 98 14.66 6.29 -0.92
CA THR A 98 15.10 6.42 -2.32
C THR A 98 16.02 5.30 -2.80
N LEU A 99 16.97 4.83 -1.99
CA LEU A 99 17.93 3.81 -2.42
C LEU A 99 17.31 2.41 -2.59
N PRO A 100 16.43 1.93 -1.68
CA PRO A 100 15.93 0.55 -1.77
C PRO A 100 14.91 0.34 -2.89
N ILE A 101 14.26 1.39 -3.42
CA ILE A 101 13.14 1.22 -4.36
C ILE A 101 13.54 0.46 -5.62
N THR A 102 14.64 0.85 -6.25
CA THR A 102 15.14 0.25 -7.48
C THR A 102 15.57 -1.20 -7.29
N PRO A 103 16.44 -1.56 -6.33
CA PRO A 103 16.82 -2.95 -6.12
C PRO A 103 15.65 -3.81 -5.67
N VAL A 104 14.77 -3.31 -4.79
CA VAL A 104 13.58 -4.05 -4.36
C VAL A 104 12.65 -4.31 -5.56
N TYR A 105 12.45 -3.31 -6.42
CA TYR A 105 11.62 -3.46 -7.62
C TYR A 105 12.20 -4.49 -8.59
N ILE A 106 13.50 -4.44 -8.87
CA ILE A 106 14.19 -5.44 -9.70
C ILE A 106 14.02 -6.85 -9.10
N CYS A 107 14.24 -7.00 -7.79
CA CYS A 107 14.04 -8.27 -7.09
C CYS A 107 12.61 -8.80 -7.23
N ILE A 108 11.59 -7.94 -7.09
CA ILE A 108 10.18 -8.32 -7.30
C ILE A 108 9.96 -8.83 -8.73
N LEU A 109 10.50 -8.14 -9.74
CA LEU A 109 10.38 -8.57 -11.14
C LEU A 109 11.08 -9.91 -11.40
N VAL A 110 12.27 -10.13 -10.84
CA VAL A 110 13.01 -11.40 -10.96
C VAL A 110 12.26 -12.54 -10.28
N LEU A 111 11.82 -12.35 -9.03
CA LEU A 111 11.03 -13.33 -8.29
C LEU A 111 9.73 -13.66 -9.02
N ARG A 112 9.04 -12.65 -9.58
CA ARG A 112 7.84 -12.87 -10.40
C ARG A 112 8.14 -13.75 -11.60
N ARG A 113 9.20 -13.46 -12.36
CA ARG A 113 9.61 -14.28 -13.52
C ARG A 113 9.91 -15.71 -13.08
N GLY A 114 10.60 -15.89 -11.96
CA GLY A 114 10.89 -17.20 -11.36
C GLY A 114 9.62 -17.99 -11.01
N ILE A 115 8.66 -17.36 -10.34
CA ILE A 115 7.40 -18.00 -9.95
C ILE A 115 6.58 -18.40 -11.19
N VAL A 116 6.44 -17.52 -12.17
CA VAL A 116 5.68 -17.81 -13.40
C VAL A 116 6.33 -18.96 -14.17
N ARG A 117 7.65 -18.95 -14.33
CA ARG A 117 8.39 -20.03 -14.99
C ARG A 117 8.18 -21.36 -14.27
N HIS A 118 8.29 -21.38 -12.95
CA HIS A 118 8.09 -22.59 -12.16
C HIS A 118 6.66 -23.14 -12.32
N LEU A 119 5.65 -22.28 -12.31
CA LEU A 119 4.25 -22.71 -12.47
C LEU A 119 3.92 -23.24 -13.88
N THR A 120 4.64 -22.77 -14.90
CA THR A 120 4.48 -23.27 -16.28
C THR A 120 5.07 -24.67 -16.44
N VAL A 121 6.22 -24.93 -15.80
CA VAL A 121 6.97 -26.19 -15.91
C VAL A 121 6.47 -27.26 -14.94
N ALA A 122 5.95 -26.87 -13.77
CA ALA A 122 5.51 -27.82 -12.76
C ALA A 122 4.30 -28.64 -13.22
N ILE A 123 4.45 -29.97 -13.20
CA ILE A 123 3.35 -30.93 -13.36
C ILE A 123 2.53 -30.87 -12.08
N MET A 124 1.48 -30.04 -12.07
CA MET A 124 0.62 -29.81 -10.92
C MET A 124 -0.84 -30.11 -11.29
N SER A 125 -1.60 -30.62 -10.33
CA SER A 125 -3.06 -30.78 -10.47
C SER A 125 -3.71 -29.48 -10.96
N THR A 126 -4.67 -29.59 -11.88
CA THR A 126 -5.39 -28.46 -12.47
C THR A 126 -6.01 -27.54 -11.41
N LYS A 127 -6.49 -28.09 -10.29
CA LYS A 127 -7.01 -27.31 -9.16
C LYS A 127 -5.92 -26.46 -8.49
N THR A 128 -4.76 -27.06 -8.19
CA THR A 128 -3.66 -26.36 -7.51
C THR A 128 -2.99 -25.33 -8.42
N LYS A 129 -2.89 -25.63 -9.73
CA LYS A 129 -2.42 -24.69 -10.76
C LYS A 129 -3.32 -23.46 -10.85
N LEU A 130 -4.65 -23.65 -10.85
CA LEU A 130 -5.61 -22.54 -10.92
C LEU A 130 -5.57 -21.66 -9.66
N LEU A 131 -5.43 -22.26 -8.47
CA LEU A 131 -5.24 -21.51 -7.23
C LEU A 131 -3.96 -20.66 -7.26
N HIS A 132 -2.84 -21.24 -7.73
CA HIS A 132 -1.58 -20.52 -7.88
C HIS A 132 -1.66 -19.41 -8.94
N GLN A 133 -2.35 -19.63 -10.06
CA GLN A 133 -2.56 -18.62 -11.09
C GLN A 133 -3.41 -17.44 -10.59
N GLN A 134 -4.48 -17.70 -9.83
CA GLN A 134 -5.29 -16.64 -9.23
C GLN A 134 -4.47 -15.80 -8.24
N LEU A 135 -3.67 -16.46 -7.41
CA LEU A 135 -2.76 -15.82 -6.49
C LEU A 135 -1.70 -14.97 -7.22
N LEU A 136 -1.17 -15.46 -8.34
CA LEU A 136 -0.20 -14.74 -9.19
C LEU A 136 -0.80 -13.55 -9.92
N LYS A 137 -2.08 -13.60 -10.30
CA LYS A 137 -2.76 -12.45 -10.93
C LYS A 137 -2.92 -11.30 -9.93
N ALA A 138 -3.32 -11.60 -8.69
CA ALA A 138 -3.37 -10.63 -7.59
C ALA A 138 -2.02 -9.96 -7.36
N LEU A 139 -0.97 -10.78 -7.32
CA LEU A 139 0.41 -10.33 -7.16
C LEU A 139 0.91 -9.49 -8.32
N SER A 140 0.53 -9.83 -9.56
CA SER A 140 0.94 -9.04 -10.73
C SER A 140 0.39 -7.63 -10.62
N TRP A 141 -0.79 -7.46 -10.02
CA TRP A 141 -1.33 -6.14 -9.69
C TRP A 141 -0.55 -5.46 -8.55
N GLN A 142 -0.19 -6.21 -7.50
CA GLN A 142 0.65 -5.70 -6.41
C GLN A 142 2.07 -5.32 -6.86
N ALA A 143 2.62 -6.00 -7.86
CA ALA A 143 3.91 -5.68 -8.48
C ALA A 143 3.87 -4.41 -9.33
N CYS A 144 2.68 -3.87 -9.61
CA CYS A 144 2.54 -2.53 -10.19
C CYS A 144 2.61 -1.42 -9.13
N LEU A 145 2.38 -1.71 -7.84
CA LEU A 145 2.39 -0.69 -6.79
C LEU A 145 3.75 0.02 -6.62
N PRO A 146 4.89 -0.68 -6.74
CA PRO A 146 6.20 -0.02 -6.73
C PRO A 146 6.41 1.01 -7.84
N PHE A 147 5.66 0.99 -8.95
CA PHE A 147 5.76 2.04 -9.98
C PHE A 147 5.31 3.40 -9.44
N PHE A 148 4.22 3.43 -8.67
CA PHE A 148 3.74 4.68 -8.05
C PHE A 148 4.75 5.22 -7.05
N TYR A 149 5.43 4.31 -6.33
CA TYR A 149 6.51 4.68 -5.43
C TYR A 149 7.72 5.23 -6.21
N LEU A 150 8.13 4.57 -7.29
CA LEU A 150 9.24 5.03 -8.13
C LEU A 150 8.95 6.41 -8.74
N TYR A 151 7.74 6.64 -9.24
CA TYR A 151 7.31 7.94 -9.73
C TYR A 151 7.43 9.01 -8.64
N ALA A 152 7.00 8.72 -7.41
CA ALA A 152 7.11 9.65 -6.30
C ALA A 152 8.57 9.98 -5.96
N VAL A 153 9.46 8.99 -5.97
CA VAL A 153 10.90 9.20 -5.75
C VAL A 153 11.51 10.07 -6.86
N LEU A 154 11.17 9.82 -8.13
CA LEU A 154 11.66 10.62 -9.26
C LEU A 154 11.15 12.06 -9.19
N SER A 155 9.86 12.24 -8.90
CA SER A 155 9.24 13.56 -8.70
C SER A 155 9.92 14.33 -7.56
N TYR A 156 10.19 13.66 -6.43
CA TYR A 156 10.94 14.24 -5.32
C TYR A 156 12.36 14.65 -5.72
N ALA A 157 13.10 13.77 -6.42
CA ALA A 157 14.45 14.07 -6.88
C ALA A 157 14.47 15.27 -7.84
N CYS A 158 13.53 15.36 -8.78
CA CYS A 158 13.38 16.51 -9.68
C CYS A 158 13.14 17.82 -8.93
N GLY A 159 12.35 17.78 -7.84
CA GLY A 159 12.16 18.90 -6.93
C GLY A 159 13.47 19.31 -6.24
N GLN A 160 14.20 18.35 -5.68
CA GLN A 160 15.47 18.62 -4.99
C GLN A 160 16.57 19.16 -5.92
N PHE A 161 16.65 18.71 -7.17
CA PHE A 161 17.59 19.22 -8.17
C PHE A 161 17.21 20.59 -8.75
N GLY A 162 16.07 21.17 -8.35
CA GLY A 162 15.66 22.51 -8.77
C GLY A 162 15.17 22.61 -10.21
N ILE A 163 14.86 21.48 -10.87
CA ILE A 163 14.43 21.46 -12.28
C ILE A 163 13.02 22.06 -12.42
N TYR A 164 12.11 21.74 -11.50
CA TYR A 164 10.75 22.29 -11.44
C TYR A 164 10.26 22.38 -9.99
N HIS A 165 9.99 23.61 -9.51
CA HIS A 165 9.33 23.86 -8.22
C HIS A 165 7.92 24.36 -8.47
N HIS A 166 6.92 23.50 -8.28
CA HIS A 166 5.51 23.88 -8.29
C HIS A 166 4.78 23.09 -7.19
N PRO A 167 3.89 23.71 -6.39
CA PRO A 167 3.20 23.03 -5.29
C PRO A 167 2.39 21.81 -5.77
N TYR A 168 1.92 21.82 -7.02
CA TYR A 168 1.29 20.65 -7.65
C TYR A 168 2.21 19.42 -7.73
N ILE A 169 3.51 19.60 -8.01
CA ILE A 169 4.47 18.50 -8.09
C ILE A 169 4.73 17.92 -6.70
N GLU A 170 4.91 18.79 -5.70
CA GLU A 170 5.06 18.38 -4.29
C GLU A 170 3.84 17.57 -3.83
N HIS A 171 2.63 18.07 -4.05
CA HIS A 171 1.40 17.35 -3.71
C HIS A 171 1.24 16.05 -4.50
N SER A 172 1.59 16.03 -5.79
CA SER A 172 1.49 14.83 -6.63
C SER A 172 2.38 13.68 -6.12
N THR A 173 3.53 14.02 -5.52
CA THR A 173 4.46 13.06 -4.92
C THR A 173 3.78 12.31 -3.79
N PHE A 174 3.14 13.03 -2.86
CA PHE A 174 2.44 12.42 -1.72
C PHE A 174 1.17 11.67 -2.14
N ILE A 175 0.40 12.23 -3.08
CA ILE A 175 -0.82 11.59 -3.61
C ILE A 175 -0.48 10.23 -4.26
N SER A 176 0.59 10.18 -5.05
CA SER A 176 1.02 8.96 -5.75
C SER A 176 1.33 7.82 -4.78
N ILE A 177 2.03 8.13 -3.67
CA ILE A 177 2.34 7.13 -2.64
C ILE A 177 1.08 6.72 -1.87
N GLY A 178 0.11 7.64 -1.69
CA GLY A 178 -1.17 7.38 -1.04
C GLY A 178 -2.03 6.31 -1.72
N PHE A 179 -1.88 6.10 -3.04
CA PHE A 179 -2.58 5.03 -3.75
C PHE A 179 -2.11 3.62 -3.34
N ILE A 180 -0.89 3.46 -2.85
CA ILE A 180 -0.31 2.16 -2.51
C ILE A 180 -1.12 1.44 -1.40
N PRO A 181 -1.35 2.06 -0.23
CA PRO A 181 -2.16 1.44 0.82
C PRO A 181 -3.64 1.32 0.45
N ALA A 182 -4.16 2.13 -0.48
CA ALA A 182 -5.54 2.01 -0.96
C ALA A 182 -5.73 0.83 -1.94
N LEU A 183 -4.79 0.62 -2.86
CA LEU A 183 -4.87 -0.43 -3.89
C LEU A 183 -4.53 -1.82 -3.34
N SER A 184 -3.72 -1.91 -2.28
CA SER A 184 -3.35 -3.18 -1.64
C SER A 184 -4.56 -4.01 -1.14
N PRO A 185 -5.48 -3.48 -0.30
CA PRO A 185 -6.67 -4.21 0.13
C PRO A 185 -7.64 -4.49 -1.02
N ILE A 186 -7.81 -3.55 -1.95
CA ILE A 186 -8.68 -3.73 -3.13
C ILE A 186 -8.20 -4.89 -3.98
N SER A 187 -6.88 -4.98 -4.22
CA SER A 187 -6.27 -6.09 -4.95
C SER A 187 -6.52 -7.43 -4.24
N SER A 188 -6.39 -7.45 -2.92
CA SER A 188 -6.59 -8.67 -2.13
C SER A 188 -8.05 -9.13 -2.15
N LEU A 189 -9.01 -8.21 -1.97
CA LEU A 189 -10.44 -8.50 -2.01
C LEU A 189 -10.92 -8.93 -3.40
N TYR A 190 -10.41 -8.33 -4.47
CA TYR A 190 -10.85 -8.64 -5.83
C TYR A 190 -10.29 -9.97 -6.36
N PHE A 191 -9.07 -10.35 -6.00
CA PHE A 191 -8.43 -11.52 -6.61
C PHE A 191 -8.48 -12.78 -5.74
N VAL A 192 -8.61 -12.65 -4.41
CA VAL A 192 -8.63 -13.82 -3.52
C VAL A 192 -10.05 -14.39 -3.46
N ARG A 193 -10.25 -15.53 -4.12
CA ARG A 193 -11.54 -16.22 -4.26
C ARG A 193 -12.32 -16.43 -2.95
N PRO A 194 -11.74 -16.90 -1.82
CA PRO A 194 -12.50 -17.04 -0.58
C PRO A 194 -13.03 -15.71 -0.03
N TYR A 195 -12.30 -14.59 -0.19
CA TYR A 195 -12.81 -13.28 0.21
C TYR A 195 -13.99 -12.84 -0.65
N ARG A 196 -13.94 -13.07 -1.97
CA ARG A 196 -15.08 -12.77 -2.86
C ARG A 196 -16.31 -13.62 -2.56
N GLU A 197 -16.12 -14.91 -2.31
CA GLU A 197 -17.22 -15.82 -1.99
C GLU A 197 -17.85 -15.43 -0.65
N TYR A 198 -17.05 -15.01 0.34
CA TYR A 198 -17.54 -14.49 1.61
C TYR A 198 -18.30 -13.16 1.46
N ILE A 199 -17.76 -12.20 0.70
CA ILE A 199 -18.46 -10.92 0.41
C ILE A 199 -19.77 -11.17 -0.34
N ARG A 200 -19.75 -12.06 -1.34
CA ARG A 200 -20.96 -12.45 -2.07
C ARG A 200 -21.99 -13.08 -1.13
N HIS A 201 -21.56 -13.93 -0.19
CA HIS A 201 -22.46 -14.50 0.81
C HIS A 201 -23.06 -13.42 1.72
N ILE A 202 -22.28 -12.44 2.18
CA ILE A 202 -22.79 -11.32 2.99
C ILE A 202 -23.79 -10.47 2.18
N LEU A 203 -23.48 -10.13 0.94
CA LEU A 203 -24.33 -9.30 0.09
C LEU A 203 -25.63 -10.01 -0.29
N LEU A 204 -25.57 -11.29 -0.70
CA LEU A 204 -26.76 -12.09 -1.01
C LEU A 204 -27.60 -12.39 0.25
N SER A 205 -26.96 -12.55 1.41
CA SER A 205 -27.67 -12.74 2.68
C SER A 205 -28.31 -11.43 3.18
N LYS A 206 -27.73 -10.27 2.85
CA LYS A 206 -28.35 -8.95 3.03
C LYS A 206 -29.53 -8.73 2.09
N GLU A 207 -29.42 -9.08 0.81
CA GLU A 207 -30.54 -9.00 -0.14
C GLU A 207 -31.70 -9.91 0.27
N LYS A 208 -31.42 -11.16 0.68
CA LYS A 208 -32.46 -12.05 1.21
C LYS A 208 -33.14 -11.49 2.47
N LYS A 209 -32.40 -10.87 3.38
CA LYS A 209 -32.97 -10.22 4.57
C LYS A 209 -33.80 -8.98 4.24
N SER A 210 -33.37 -8.17 3.26
CA SER A 210 -34.14 -7.01 2.80
C SER A 210 -35.45 -7.45 2.14
N ASN A 211 -35.36 -8.40 1.21
CA ASN A 211 -36.50 -8.90 0.45
C ASN A 211 -37.52 -9.62 1.36
N TYR A 212 -37.06 -10.34 2.39
CA TYR A 212 -37.97 -10.90 3.41
C TYR A 212 -38.70 -9.82 4.20
N LYS A 213 -38.02 -8.72 4.57
CA LYS A 213 -38.59 -7.63 5.36
C LYS A 213 -39.61 -6.81 4.57
N ASP A 214 -39.37 -6.59 3.28
CA ASP A 214 -40.30 -5.91 2.36
C ASP A 214 -41.52 -6.79 2.03
N THR A 215 -41.31 -8.10 1.86
CA THR A 215 -42.41 -9.05 1.61
C THR A 215 -43.31 -9.22 2.84
N SER A 216 -42.74 -9.20 4.07
CA SER A 216 -43.53 -9.25 5.30
C SER A 216 -44.34 -7.97 5.54
N THR A 217 -43.76 -6.78 5.28
CA THR A 217 -44.49 -5.50 5.43
C THR A 217 -45.60 -5.33 4.39
N MET A 218 -45.38 -5.79 3.14
CA MET A 218 -46.43 -5.84 2.12
C MET A 218 -47.60 -6.77 2.53
N ARG A 219 -47.29 -7.92 3.14
CA ARG A 219 -48.31 -8.91 3.56
C ARG A 219 -49.13 -8.42 4.76
N GLU A 220 -48.51 -7.72 5.71
CA GLU A 220 -49.21 -7.06 6.82
C GLU A 220 -50.09 -5.89 6.35
N SER A 221 -49.62 -5.09 5.37
CA SER A 221 -50.41 -4.00 4.78
C SER A 221 -51.67 -4.49 4.06
N HIS A 222 -51.56 -5.58 3.29
CA HIS A 222 -52.71 -6.21 2.65
C HIS A 222 -53.68 -6.82 3.68
N SER A 223 -53.17 -7.52 4.71
CA SER A 223 -54.03 -8.10 5.75
C SER A 223 -54.80 -7.04 6.55
N SER A 224 -54.21 -5.87 6.80
CA SER A 224 -54.86 -4.79 7.54
C SER A 224 -56.00 -4.12 6.76
N ARG A 225 -55.91 -4.04 5.42
CA ARG A 225 -56.97 -3.49 4.56
C ARG A 225 -58.23 -4.35 4.47
N TYR A 226 -58.15 -5.65 4.72
CA TYR A 226 -59.32 -6.54 4.73
C TYR A 226 -60.03 -6.61 6.09
N LEU A 227 -59.45 -6.02 7.14
CA LEU A 227 -59.99 -5.99 8.50
C LEU A 227 -60.70 -4.66 8.84
N THR A 228 -60.83 -3.75 7.88
CA THR A 228 -61.44 -2.41 8.04
C THR A 228 -62.71 -2.18 7.20
N LEU A 229 -63.34 -3.25 6.72
CA LEU A 229 -64.69 -3.26 6.13
C LEU A 229 -65.60 -4.13 6.99
#